data_AF-A0A954B3H7-F1
#
_entry.id   AF-A0A954B3H7-F1
#
_cell.length_a   1.000
_cell.length_b   1.000
_cell.length_c   1.000
_cell.angle_alpha   90.00
_cell.angle_beta   90.00
_cell.angle_gamma   90.00
#
_symmetry.space_group_name_H-M   'P 1'
#
loop_
_entity.id
_entity.type
_entity.pdbx_description
1 polymer ?
#
loop_
_entity_poly.entity_id
_entity_poly.type
_entity_poly.pdbx_seq_one_letter_code
_entity_poly.pdbx_strand_id
1 'polypeptide(L)'
;MKTRDFTIAGQPPVPARLYTPDFEGQLPLFLFIHGGGWIGGELDTHEVLCREIAHGARCAVVAIDYRLAPEHKFPAAFDDALTAARFCLEQTHDLGADPARVSIGGDSAGGNLAAAVMVALRDQGAPMPLQQVLLYPATDFRMVTPAFTNFTGPGFGPQDFVWCADQYLSAETDKLNPRASPVLSNLRCLPPAYIITAECDVLCDDGEAYALELAKAGVPVEL
;
A
#
# COMPACT_ATOMS: atom_id res chain seq x y z
N MET A 1 2.26 -6.79 23.31
CA MET A 1 1.61 -5.91 22.32
C MET A 1 0.10 -6.01 22.46
N LYS A 2 -0.61 -4.89 22.56
CA LYS A 2 -2.08 -4.86 22.56
C LYS A 2 -2.58 -4.95 21.12
N THR A 3 -3.63 -5.74 20.89
CA THR A 3 -4.25 -5.92 19.58
C THR A 3 -5.75 -5.70 19.72
N ARG A 4 -6.36 -4.93 18.81
CA ARG A 4 -7.80 -4.67 18.80
C ARG A 4 -8.35 -4.56 17.39
N ASP A 5 -9.40 -5.33 17.13
CA ASP A 5 -10.16 -5.26 15.89
C ASP A 5 -11.24 -4.18 16.01
N PHE A 6 -11.47 -3.47 14.91
CA PHE A 6 -12.48 -2.44 14.82
C PHE A 6 -12.92 -2.25 13.37
N THR A 7 -13.92 -1.40 13.17
CA THR A 7 -14.48 -1.13 11.86
C THR A 7 -14.39 0.36 11.59
N ILE A 8 -13.76 0.71 10.47
CA ILE A 8 -13.68 2.07 9.96
C ILE A 8 -15.02 2.40 9.31
N ALA A 9 -15.61 3.53 9.69
CA ALA A 9 -16.84 4.03 9.10
C ALA A 9 -16.59 4.40 7.62
N GLY A 10 -17.41 3.84 6.74
CA GLY A 10 -17.35 4.02 5.30
C GLY A 10 -18.60 3.45 4.64
N GLN A 11 -18.73 3.62 3.32
CA GLN A 11 -19.77 2.97 2.54
C GLN A 11 -19.14 2.20 1.37
N PRO A 12 -18.86 0.88 1.55
CA PRO A 12 -19.10 0.05 2.73
C PRO A 12 -18.10 0.32 3.88
N PRO A 13 -18.37 -0.15 5.10
CA PRO A 13 -17.41 -0.11 6.21
C PRO A 13 -16.18 -0.99 5.91
N VAL A 14 -15.02 -0.61 6.47
CA VAL A 14 -13.74 -1.31 6.24
C VAL A 14 -13.24 -1.91 7.57
N PRO A 15 -13.13 -3.24 7.71
CA PRO A 15 -12.52 -3.84 8.89
C PRO A 15 -11.04 -3.49 9.01
N ALA A 16 -10.55 -3.38 10.25
CA ALA A 16 -9.16 -3.06 10.53
C ALA A 16 -8.73 -3.64 11.87
N ARG A 17 -7.42 -3.80 12.05
CA ARG A 17 -6.80 -4.24 13.29
C ARG A 17 -5.70 -3.28 13.72
N LEU A 18 -5.80 -2.79 14.95
CA LEU A 18 -4.80 -1.93 15.57
C LEU A 18 -3.85 -2.79 16.42
N TYR A 19 -2.56 -2.64 16.15
CA TYR A 19 -1.46 -3.19 16.95
C TYR A 19 -0.75 -2.05 17.69
N THR A 20 -0.68 -2.14 19.00
CA THR A 20 -0.02 -1.12 19.84
C THR A 20 1.13 -1.76 20.64
N PRO A 21 2.39 -1.43 20.31
CA PRO A 21 3.55 -1.92 21.04
C PRO A 21 3.62 -1.32 22.45
N ASP A 22 4.33 -1.99 23.35
CA ASP A 22 4.44 -1.55 24.75
C ASP A 22 5.61 -0.57 24.91
N PHE A 23 5.38 0.69 24.55
CA PHE A 23 6.33 1.79 24.69
C PHE A 23 5.65 3.01 25.31
N GLU A 24 6.42 3.79 26.08
CA GLU A 24 5.94 5.03 26.69
C GLU A 24 5.80 6.17 25.67
N GLY A 25 4.82 7.05 25.89
CA GLY A 25 4.57 8.25 25.07
C GLY A 25 3.60 8.02 23.90
N GLN A 26 3.30 9.10 23.16
CA GLN A 26 2.52 9.01 21.93
C GLN A 26 3.38 8.38 20.82
N LEU A 27 2.86 7.33 20.21
CA LEU A 27 3.53 6.59 19.14
C LEU A 27 3.25 7.20 17.77
N PRO A 28 4.17 7.09 16.80
CA PRO A 28 3.83 7.22 15.39
C PRO A 28 2.74 6.22 14.99
N LEU A 29 1.99 6.52 13.93
CA LEU A 29 1.03 5.61 13.32
C LEU A 29 1.55 5.14 11.96
N PHE A 30 1.49 3.83 11.71
CA PHE A 30 1.74 3.25 10.40
C PHE A 30 0.47 2.55 9.90
N LEU A 31 -0.07 3.05 8.79
CA LEU A 31 -1.16 2.40 8.07
C LEU A 31 -0.57 1.32 7.16
N PHE A 32 -0.93 0.07 7.40
CA PHE A 32 -0.45 -1.07 6.63
C PHE A 32 -1.57 -1.65 5.76
N ILE A 33 -1.28 -1.77 4.47
CA ILE A 33 -2.15 -2.41 3.48
C ILE A 33 -1.45 -3.69 3.04
N HIS A 34 -2.12 -4.83 3.22
CA HIS A 34 -1.50 -6.13 2.94
C HIS A 34 -1.38 -6.43 1.44
N GLY A 35 -0.42 -7.28 1.09
CA GLY A 35 -0.30 -7.87 -0.24
C GLY A 35 -1.25 -9.05 -0.47
N GLY A 36 -0.99 -9.83 -1.54
CA GLY A 36 -1.85 -10.96 -1.94
C GLY A 36 -2.58 -10.75 -3.26
N GLY A 37 -1.99 -9.98 -4.18
CA GLY A 37 -2.50 -9.83 -5.55
C GLY A 37 -3.91 -9.25 -5.66
N TRP A 38 -4.33 -8.44 -4.68
CA TRP A 38 -5.69 -7.88 -4.56
C TRP A 38 -6.83 -8.91 -4.43
N ILE A 39 -6.50 -10.20 -4.37
CA ILE A 39 -7.45 -11.33 -4.39
C ILE A 39 -7.34 -12.22 -3.15
N GLY A 40 -6.29 -12.03 -2.35
CA GLY A 40 -6.00 -12.82 -1.17
C GLY A 40 -5.26 -11.99 -0.14
N GLY A 41 -4.95 -12.66 0.98
CA GLY A 41 -4.51 -11.99 2.19
C GLY A 41 -5.70 -11.55 3.05
N GLU A 42 -5.41 -11.31 4.31
CA GLU A 42 -6.32 -10.85 5.35
C GLU A 42 -5.48 -10.44 6.57
N LEU A 43 -6.13 -9.89 7.60
CA LEU A 43 -5.47 -9.44 8.83
C LEU A 43 -4.59 -10.51 9.49
N ASP A 44 -5.02 -11.79 9.46
CA ASP A 44 -4.30 -12.89 10.10
C ASP A 44 -3.06 -13.31 9.31
N THR A 45 -3.13 -13.33 7.98
CA THR A 45 -1.99 -13.70 7.11
C THR A 45 -0.78 -12.77 7.25
N HIS A 46 -1.02 -11.50 7.57
CA HIS A 46 0.03 -10.48 7.73
C HIS A 46 0.23 -10.09 9.20
N GLU A 47 -0.35 -10.82 10.15
CA GLU A 47 -0.27 -10.49 11.57
C GLU A 47 1.18 -10.38 12.03
N VAL A 48 2.00 -11.41 11.76
CA VAL A 48 3.41 -11.46 12.20
C VAL A 48 4.18 -10.25 11.69
N LEU A 49 4.03 -9.90 10.40
CA LEU A 49 4.69 -8.74 9.81
C LEU A 49 4.24 -7.44 10.50
N CYS A 50 2.95 -7.26 10.75
CA CYS A 50 2.44 -6.09 11.47
C CYS A 50 3.01 -5.99 12.89
N ARG A 51 3.15 -7.12 13.59
CA ARG A 51 3.76 -7.16 14.93
C ARG A 51 5.24 -6.76 14.89
N GLU A 52 5.98 -7.28 13.92
CA GLU A 52 7.41 -6.97 13.74
C GLU A 52 7.62 -5.50 13.37
N ILE A 53 6.79 -4.93 12.49
CA ILE A 53 6.82 -3.49 12.17
C ILE A 53 6.53 -2.66 13.42
N ALA A 54 5.46 -2.98 14.16
CA ALA A 54 5.08 -2.23 15.35
C ALA A 54 6.19 -2.21 16.41
N HIS A 55 6.85 -3.35 16.65
CA HIS A 55 7.96 -3.45 17.58
C HIS A 55 9.24 -2.78 17.05
N GLY A 56 9.66 -3.10 15.82
CA GLY A 56 10.91 -2.64 15.23
C GLY A 56 10.94 -1.14 14.95
N ALA A 57 9.84 -0.59 14.43
CA ALA A 57 9.70 0.84 14.16
C ALA A 57 9.15 1.64 15.35
N ARG A 58 8.81 0.97 16.46
CA ARG A 58 8.24 1.57 17.67
C ARG A 58 7.02 2.46 17.36
N CYS A 59 6.12 1.95 16.53
CA CYS A 59 4.91 2.64 16.08
C CYS A 59 3.66 1.79 16.34
N ALA A 60 2.50 2.44 16.44
CA ALA A 60 1.23 1.75 16.31
C ALA A 60 1.01 1.38 14.84
N VAL A 61 0.45 0.21 14.56
CA VAL A 61 0.14 -0.25 13.20
C VAL A 61 -1.36 -0.45 13.07
N VAL A 62 -1.98 0.14 12.05
CA VAL A 62 -3.37 -0.18 11.65
C VAL A 62 -3.30 -0.97 10.35
N ALA A 63 -3.60 -2.27 10.43
CA ALA A 63 -3.75 -3.13 9.26
C ALA A 63 -5.17 -3.05 8.71
N ILE A 64 -5.29 -2.94 7.39
CA ILE A 64 -6.55 -2.72 6.68
C ILE A 64 -6.99 -4.00 5.97
N ASP A 65 -8.25 -4.39 6.19
CA ASP A 65 -8.88 -5.56 5.57
C ASP A 65 -9.79 -5.09 4.42
N TYR A 66 -9.18 -4.78 3.29
CA TYR A 66 -9.89 -4.20 2.13
C TYR A 66 -10.63 -5.29 1.34
N ARG A 67 -11.68 -4.91 0.61
CA ARG A 67 -12.42 -5.85 -0.24
C ARG A 67 -11.54 -6.45 -1.35
N LEU A 68 -11.62 -7.77 -1.49
CA LEU A 68 -10.84 -8.55 -2.45
C LEU A 68 -11.60 -8.81 -3.76
N ALA A 69 -10.83 -8.96 -4.83
CA ALA A 69 -11.31 -9.47 -6.11
C ALA A 69 -11.29 -11.02 -6.11
N PRO A 70 -12.09 -11.69 -6.96
CA PRO A 70 -12.96 -11.13 -8.01
C PRO A 70 -14.34 -10.65 -7.53
N GLU A 71 -14.71 -10.89 -6.26
CA GLU A 71 -16.00 -10.47 -5.68
C GLU A 71 -16.19 -8.96 -5.76
N HIS A 72 -15.09 -8.22 -5.55
CA HIS A 72 -15.05 -6.77 -5.59
C HIS A 72 -13.87 -6.30 -6.45
N LYS A 73 -14.09 -6.28 -7.77
CA LYS A 73 -13.12 -5.76 -8.74
C LYS A 73 -12.78 -4.29 -8.51
N PHE A 74 -11.68 -3.85 -9.13
CA PHE A 74 -11.25 -2.46 -9.20
C PHE A 74 -12.43 -1.53 -9.55
N PRO A 75 -12.63 -0.41 -8.83
CA PRO A 75 -11.70 0.19 -7.85
C PRO A 75 -11.95 -0.17 -6.37
N ALA A 76 -12.67 -1.25 -6.03
CA ALA A 76 -13.13 -1.49 -4.66
C ALA A 76 -12.02 -1.49 -3.58
N ALA A 77 -10.92 -2.24 -3.78
CA ALA A 77 -9.79 -2.26 -2.85
C ALA A 77 -9.14 -0.88 -2.67
N PHE A 78 -9.03 -0.11 -3.76
CA PHE A 78 -8.50 1.26 -3.74
C PHE A 78 -9.41 2.19 -2.94
N ASP A 79 -10.73 2.10 -3.14
CA ASP A 79 -11.69 2.94 -2.42
C ASP A 79 -11.68 2.65 -0.90
N ASP A 80 -11.52 1.38 -0.51
CA ASP A 80 -11.41 0.98 0.90
C ASP A 80 -10.10 1.47 1.52
N ALA A 81 -8.98 1.31 0.81
CA ALA A 81 -7.67 1.81 1.25
C ALA A 81 -7.67 3.34 1.41
N LEU A 82 -8.29 4.08 0.48
CA LEU A 82 -8.42 5.53 0.57
C LEU A 82 -9.32 5.95 1.73
N THR A 83 -10.42 5.25 1.96
CA THR A 83 -11.33 5.47 3.10
C THR A 83 -10.58 5.26 4.42
N ALA A 84 -9.83 4.16 4.53
CA ALA A 84 -9.04 3.84 5.69
C ALA A 84 -7.94 4.87 5.97
N ALA A 85 -7.25 5.35 4.93
CA ALA A 85 -6.22 6.37 5.06
C ALA A 85 -6.77 7.70 5.58
N ARG A 86 -7.90 8.15 5.04
CA ARG A 86 -8.61 9.35 5.53
C ARG A 86 -8.99 9.21 6.99
N PHE A 87 -9.63 8.10 7.35
CA PHE A 87 -9.99 7.82 8.73
C PHE A 87 -8.78 7.86 9.66
N CYS A 88 -7.67 7.21 9.29
CA CYS A 88 -6.48 7.14 10.14
C CYS A 88 -5.83 8.50 10.34
N LEU A 89 -5.82 9.36 9.32
CA LEU A 89 -5.32 10.74 9.41
C LEU A 89 -6.24 11.64 10.25
N GLU A 90 -7.56 11.45 10.16
CA GLU A 90 -8.54 12.23 10.91
C GLU A 90 -8.66 11.79 12.38
N GLN A 91 -8.49 10.49 12.66
CA GLN A 91 -8.73 9.87 13.97
C GLN A 91 -7.44 9.42 14.65
N THR A 92 -6.26 9.90 14.22
CA THR A 92 -4.96 9.44 14.74
C THR A 92 -4.86 9.55 16.26
N HIS A 93 -5.36 10.65 16.83
CA HIS A 93 -5.37 10.87 18.27
C HIS A 93 -6.20 9.80 19.01
N ASP A 94 -7.37 9.44 18.48
CA ASP A 94 -8.27 8.46 19.09
C ASP A 94 -7.76 7.03 18.92
N LEU A 95 -6.87 6.80 17.95
CA LEU A 95 -6.07 5.59 17.82
C LEU A 95 -4.88 5.54 18.80
N GLY A 96 -4.69 6.58 19.63
CA GLY A 96 -3.62 6.67 20.61
C GLY A 96 -2.25 7.04 20.02
N ALA A 97 -2.23 7.61 18.81
CA ALA A 97 -1.03 7.96 18.09
C ALA A 97 -0.89 9.47 17.85
N ASP A 98 0.29 9.88 17.39
CA ASP A 98 0.62 11.27 17.09
C ASP A 98 0.21 11.65 15.65
N PRO A 99 -0.73 12.61 15.46
CA PRO A 99 -1.19 13.03 14.14
C PRO A 99 -0.10 13.64 13.25
N ALA A 100 1.01 14.11 13.82
CA ALA A 100 2.14 14.63 13.04
C ALA A 100 3.08 13.53 12.52
N ARG A 101 2.88 12.27 12.94
CA ARG A 101 3.77 11.13 12.62
C ARG A 101 2.98 9.94 12.09
N VAL A 102 2.15 10.17 11.08
CA VAL A 102 1.42 9.14 10.35
C VAL A 102 2.20 8.77 9.08
N SER A 103 2.41 7.49 8.81
CA SER A 103 2.99 6.96 7.57
C SER A 103 2.08 5.90 6.98
N ILE A 104 2.20 5.63 5.68
CA ILE A 104 1.45 4.58 4.99
C ILE A 104 2.42 3.61 4.32
N GLY A 105 2.02 2.36 4.18
CA GLY A 105 2.80 1.40 3.42
C GLY A 105 2.08 0.08 3.22
N GLY A 106 2.77 -0.82 2.54
CA GLY A 106 2.24 -2.13 2.21
C GLY A 106 3.21 -2.91 1.36
N ASP A 107 2.89 -4.18 1.17
CA ASP A 107 3.69 -5.11 0.39
C ASP A 107 2.98 -5.52 -0.90
N SER A 108 3.72 -5.68 -2.00
CA SER A 108 3.19 -6.11 -3.30
C SER A 108 1.95 -5.29 -3.74
N ALA A 109 0.77 -5.91 -3.80
CA ALA A 109 -0.53 -5.28 -4.06
C ALA A 109 -0.90 -4.21 -3.01
N GLY A 110 -0.51 -4.37 -1.76
CA GLY A 110 -0.68 -3.35 -0.73
C GLY A 110 0.25 -2.15 -0.93
N GLY A 111 1.46 -2.39 -1.42
CA GLY A 111 2.38 -1.33 -1.84
C GLY A 111 1.83 -0.53 -3.02
N ASN A 112 1.18 -1.19 -3.98
CA ASN A 112 0.43 -0.54 -5.05
C ASN A 112 -0.66 0.40 -4.50
N LEU A 113 -1.52 -0.13 -3.62
CA LEU A 113 -2.63 0.62 -3.03
C LEU A 113 -2.12 1.81 -2.21
N ALA A 114 -1.05 1.64 -1.43
CA ALA A 114 -0.42 2.71 -0.66
C ALA A 114 0.07 3.86 -1.56
N ALA A 115 0.78 3.55 -2.65
CA ALA A 115 1.25 4.54 -3.60
C ALA A 115 0.10 5.28 -4.31
N ALA A 116 -0.93 4.55 -4.74
CA ALA A 116 -2.11 5.14 -5.38
C ALA A 116 -2.91 6.04 -4.44
N VAL A 117 -3.05 5.66 -3.16
CA VAL A 117 -3.71 6.47 -2.13
C VAL A 117 -2.95 7.78 -1.88
N MET A 118 -1.62 7.74 -1.84
CA MET A 118 -0.80 8.95 -1.70
C MET A 118 -1.04 9.95 -2.83
N VAL A 119 -1.09 9.48 -4.08
CA VAL A 119 -1.45 10.32 -5.23
C VAL A 119 -2.85 10.92 -5.07
N ALA A 120 -3.83 10.10 -4.71
CA ALA A 120 -5.21 10.53 -4.59
C ALA A 120 -5.42 11.58 -3.50
N LEU A 121 -4.81 11.40 -2.32
CA LEU A 121 -4.87 12.37 -1.23
C LEU A 121 -4.25 13.71 -1.65
N ARG A 122 -3.10 13.69 -2.35
CA ARG A 122 -2.44 14.88 -2.88
C ARG A 122 -3.34 15.62 -3.87
N ASP A 123 -3.90 14.90 -4.85
CA ASP A 123 -4.79 15.48 -5.87
C ASP A 123 -6.05 16.11 -5.27
N GLN A 124 -6.50 15.59 -4.14
CA GLN A 124 -7.68 16.07 -3.43
C GLN A 124 -7.36 17.20 -2.43
N GLY A 125 -6.09 17.59 -2.28
CA GLY A 125 -5.67 18.57 -1.29
C GLY A 125 -5.94 18.12 0.16
N ALA A 126 -6.01 16.82 0.38
CA ALA A 126 -6.27 16.23 1.70
C ALA A 126 -5.01 16.22 2.57
N PRO A 127 -5.13 16.04 3.90
CA PRO A 127 -4.00 15.70 4.74
C PRO A 127 -3.24 14.49 4.18
N MET A 128 -1.92 14.52 4.32
CA MET A 128 -1.01 13.51 3.75
C MET A 128 -0.27 12.77 4.85
N PRO A 129 -0.05 11.46 4.72
CA PRO A 129 0.98 10.75 5.48
C PRO A 129 2.35 11.39 5.28
N LEU A 130 3.21 11.33 6.29
CA LEU A 130 4.56 11.89 6.30
C LEU A 130 5.50 11.22 5.29
N GLN A 131 5.28 9.94 4.98
CA GLN A 131 6.06 9.15 4.04
C GLN A 131 5.28 7.91 3.59
N GLN A 132 5.74 7.29 2.51
CA GLN A 132 5.29 5.98 2.02
C GLN A 132 6.39 4.93 2.12
N VAL A 133 6.06 3.74 2.63
CA VAL A 133 6.97 2.60 2.76
C VAL A 133 6.46 1.45 1.90
N LEU A 134 7.14 1.15 0.80
CA LEU A 134 6.65 0.26 -0.24
C LEU A 134 7.54 -0.98 -0.35
N LEU A 135 7.01 -2.15 -0.04
CA LEU A 135 7.73 -3.42 -0.12
C LEU A 135 7.38 -4.10 -1.44
N TYR A 136 8.34 -4.20 -2.36
CA TYR A 136 8.23 -4.79 -3.71
C TYR A 136 6.90 -4.42 -4.42
N PRO A 137 6.57 -3.13 -4.57
CA PRO A 137 5.25 -2.70 -5.02
C PRO A 137 5.01 -3.01 -6.51
N ALA A 138 3.82 -3.50 -6.84
CA ALA A 138 3.37 -3.59 -8.23
C ALA A 138 2.88 -2.22 -8.71
N THR A 139 3.66 -1.43 -9.43
CA THR A 139 3.31 -0.03 -9.74
C THR A 139 2.78 0.19 -11.16
N ASP A 140 2.86 -0.82 -12.04
CA ASP A 140 2.48 -0.71 -13.44
C ASP A 140 1.77 -1.95 -14.00
N PHE A 141 0.45 -1.86 -14.19
CA PHE A 141 -0.33 -2.96 -14.79
C PHE A 141 -0.10 -3.15 -16.30
N ARG A 142 0.76 -2.35 -16.94
CA ARG A 142 1.09 -2.54 -18.37
C ARG A 142 2.02 -3.73 -18.62
N MET A 143 2.72 -4.22 -17.58
CA MET A 143 3.57 -5.42 -17.66
C MET A 143 4.67 -5.31 -18.73
N VAL A 144 5.31 -4.14 -18.83
CA VAL A 144 6.25 -3.81 -19.93
C VAL A 144 7.73 -3.91 -19.54
N THR A 145 8.04 -4.30 -18.31
CA THR A 145 9.42 -4.25 -17.78
C THR A 145 10.26 -5.46 -18.20
N PRO A 146 11.59 -5.30 -18.32
CA PRO A 146 12.51 -6.42 -18.54
C PRO A 146 12.41 -7.54 -17.49
N ALA A 147 12.32 -7.19 -16.19
CA ALA A 147 12.13 -8.16 -15.11
C ALA A 147 10.85 -8.98 -15.31
N PHE A 148 9.76 -8.34 -15.76
CA PHE A 148 8.52 -9.05 -16.06
C PHE A 148 8.65 -10.00 -17.26
N THR A 149 9.21 -9.52 -18.37
CA THR A 149 9.26 -10.26 -19.64
C THR A 149 10.29 -11.38 -19.66
N ASN A 150 11.39 -11.25 -18.92
CA ASN A 150 12.49 -12.22 -18.89
C ASN A 150 12.53 -13.03 -17.58
N PHE A 151 11.50 -12.97 -16.75
CA PHE A 151 11.48 -13.65 -15.46
C PHE A 151 11.65 -15.17 -15.62
N THR A 152 12.64 -15.72 -14.91
CA THR A 152 12.91 -17.16 -14.84
C THR A 152 13.12 -17.65 -13.40
N GLY A 153 12.84 -16.77 -12.42
CA GLY A 153 13.00 -17.05 -11.00
C GLY A 153 11.92 -18.00 -10.45
N PRO A 154 12.12 -18.53 -9.23
CA PRO A 154 11.11 -19.31 -8.54
C PRO A 154 10.01 -18.40 -7.95
N GLY A 155 8.85 -18.97 -7.64
CA GLY A 155 7.78 -18.28 -6.91
C GLY A 155 6.80 -17.55 -7.83
N PHE A 156 6.32 -16.39 -7.37
CA PHE A 156 5.32 -15.57 -8.06
C PHE A 156 5.88 -15.03 -9.38
N GLY A 157 5.32 -15.48 -10.50
CA GLY A 157 5.80 -15.16 -11.84
C GLY A 157 4.80 -14.37 -12.68
N PRO A 158 5.15 -14.12 -13.97
CA PRO A 158 4.32 -13.35 -14.89
C PRO A 158 2.90 -13.88 -15.05
N GLN A 159 2.73 -15.21 -15.06
CA GLN A 159 1.41 -15.84 -15.20
C GLN A 159 0.53 -15.61 -13.97
N ASP A 160 1.13 -15.66 -12.77
CA ASP A 160 0.42 -15.37 -11.53
C ASP A 160 -0.01 -13.90 -11.49
N PHE A 161 0.87 -12.98 -11.90
CA PHE A 161 0.53 -11.55 -11.99
C PHE A 161 -0.60 -11.28 -13.00
N VAL A 162 -0.53 -11.87 -14.20
CA VAL A 162 -1.60 -11.77 -15.21
C VAL A 162 -2.92 -12.28 -14.63
N TRP A 163 -2.91 -13.42 -13.96
CA TRP A 163 -4.11 -13.98 -13.35
C TRP A 163 -4.69 -13.06 -12.26
N CYS A 164 -3.86 -12.54 -11.36
CA CYS A 164 -4.26 -11.55 -10.36
C CYS A 164 -4.86 -10.30 -11.00
N ALA A 165 -4.22 -9.77 -12.07
CA ALA A 165 -4.70 -8.61 -12.79
C ALA A 165 -6.07 -8.86 -13.46
N ASP A 166 -6.29 -10.05 -14.04
CA ASP A 166 -7.57 -10.43 -14.66
C ASP A 166 -8.71 -10.55 -13.63
N GLN A 167 -8.39 -11.03 -12.42
CA GLN A 167 -9.34 -11.05 -11.31
C GLN A 167 -9.63 -9.63 -10.81
N TYR A 168 -8.59 -8.81 -10.65
CA TYR A 168 -8.68 -7.49 -10.03
C TYR A 168 -9.31 -6.43 -10.94
N LEU A 169 -8.85 -6.28 -12.17
CA LEU A 169 -9.28 -5.20 -13.06
C LEU A 169 -10.69 -5.46 -13.61
N SER A 170 -11.45 -4.37 -13.79
CA SER A 170 -12.81 -4.43 -14.34
C SER A 170 -12.81 -4.35 -15.87
N ALA A 171 -11.82 -3.64 -16.45
CA ALA A 171 -11.61 -3.51 -17.88
C ALA A 171 -10.12 -3.40 -18.23
N GLU A 172 -9.74 -3.76 -19.45
CA GLU A 172 -8.37 -3.60 -19.97
C GLU A 172 -7.86 -2.15 -19.88
N THR A 173 -8.75 -1.18 -20.04
CA THR A 173 -8.41 0.25 -19.93
C THR A 173 -8.00 0.66 -18.52
N ASP A 174 -8.36 -0.12 -17.49
CA ASP A 174 -7.98 0.17 -16.10
C ASP A 174 -6.47 0.04 -15.88
N LYS A 175 -5.75 -0.71 -16.73
CA LYS A 175 -4.28 -0.80 -16.71
C LYS A 175 -3.60 0.56 -16.85
N LEU A 176 -4.29 1.53 -17.48
CA LEU A 176 -3.80 2.90 -17.67
C LEU A 176 -4.36 3.89 -16.64
N ASN A 177 -5.22 3.43 -15.74
CA ASN A 177 -5.79 4.28 -14.71
C ASN A 177 -4.73 4.55 -13.63
N PRO A 178 -4.43 5.82 -13.28
CA PRO A 178 -3.45 6.15 -12.25
C PRO A 178 -3.74 5.56 -10.86
N ARG A 179 -4.99 5.17 -10.58
CA ARG A 179 -5.37 4.48 -9.33
C ARG A 179 -5.00 2.99 -9.31
N ALA A 180 -4.76 2.40 -10.48
CA ALA A 180 -4.24 1.05 -10.62
C ALA A 180 -2.73 1.08 -10.91
N SER A 181 -2.27 1.97 -11.79
CA SER A 181 -0.86 2.13 -12.18
C SER A 181 -0.32 3.48 -11.70
N PRO A 182 0.02 3.63 -10.41
CA PRO A 182 0.41 4.92 -9.83
C PRO A 182 1.63 5.56 -10.50
N VAL A 183 2.51 4.78 -11.14
CA VAL A 183 3.65 5.30 -11.92
C VAL A 183 3.23 6.23 -13.06
N LEU A 184 1.99 6.12 -13.55
CA LEU A 184 1.44 6.97 -14.61
C LEU A 184 0.93 8.33 -14.12
N SER A 185 0.99 8.58 -12.82
CA SER A 185 0.49 9.81 -12.19
C SER A 185 1.48 10.96 -12.30
N ASN A 186 1.01 12.18 -12.04
CA ASN A 186 1.93 13.27 -11.68
C ASN A 186 2.48 13.03 -10.27
N LEU A 187 3.77 12.70 -10.12
CA LEU A 187 4.36 12.35 -8.83
C LEU A 187 4.95 13.53 -8.05
N ARG A 188 4.81 14.77 -8.55
CA ARG A 188 5.36 15.95 -7.87
C ARG A 188 4.66 16.21 -6.53
N CYS A 189 5.42 16.72 -5.56
CA CYS A 189 4.91 17.09 -4.24
C CYS A 189 4.31 15.91 -3.45
N LEU A 190 4.70 14.67 -3.76
CA LEU A 190 4.44 13.56 -2.85
C LEU A 190 5.46 13.59 -1.69
N PRO A 191 5.05 13.10 -0.50
CA PRO A 191 5.96 12.85 0.62
C PRO A 191 7.06 11.83 0.27
N PRO A 192 8.18 11.82 1.03
CA PRO A 192 9.28 10.88 0.82
C PRO A 192 8.85 9.41 0.74
N ALA A 193 9.63 8.63 -0.02
CA ALA A 193 9.41 7.20 -0.18
C ALA A 193 10.60 6.38 0.29
N TYR A 194 10.33 5.27 0.97
CA TYR A 194 11.26 4.18 1.23
C TYR A 194 10.75 2.96 0.46
N ILE A 195 11.52 2.46 -0.50
CA ILE A 195 11.10 1.40 -1.42
C ILE A 195 12.08 0.26 -1.26
N ILE A 196 11.58 -0.97 -1.06
CA ILE A 196 12.41 -2.18 -1.08
C ILE A 196 12.04 -2.98 -2.31
N THR A 197 13.02 -3.44 -3.07
CA THR A 197 12.82 -4.43 -4.15
C THR A 197 13.54 -5.74 -3.82
N ALA A 198 13.17 -6.81 -4.52
CA ALA A 198 13.83 -8.10 -4.42
C ALA A 198 14.40 -8.49 -5.79
N GLU A 199 15.69 -8.83 -5.85
CA GLU A 199 16.40 -9.14 -7.11
C GLU A 199 15.72 -10.25 -7.92
N CYS A 200 15.17 -11.26 -7.23
CA CYS A 200 14.47 -12.39 -7.84
C CYS A 200 12.94 -12.20 -7.80
N ASP A 201 12.44 -11.04 -8.24
CA ASP A 201 11.02 -10.71 -8.29
C ASP A 201 10.61 -10.16 -9.66
N VAL A 202 9.46 -10.62 -10.17
CA VAL A 202 8.84 -10.12 -11.40
C VAL A 202 8.49 -8.62 -11.30
N LEU A 203 8.31 -8.11 -10.09
CA LEU A 203 7.98 -6.72 -9.77
C LEU A 203 9.21 -5.84 -9.46
N CYS A 204 10.44 -6.38 -9.53
CA CYS A 204 11.66 -5.64 -9.19
C CYS A 204 11.75 -4.33 -9.98
N ASP A 205 11.69 -4.42 -11.31
CA ASP A 205 11.76 -3.25 -12.19
C ASP A 205 10.57 -2.28 -12.01
N ASP A 206 9.40 -2.75 -11.58
CA ASP A 206 8.25 -1.89 -11.29
C ASP A 206 8.54 -0.98 -10.09
N GLY A 207 9.11 -1.54 -9.03
CA GLY A 207 9.56 -0.78 -7.86
C GLY A 207 10.66 0.23 -8.20
N GLU A 208 11.69 -0.21 -8.93
CA GLU A 208 12.80 0.64 -9.35
C GLU A 208 12.36 1.75 -10.32
N ALA A 209 11.47 1.45 -11.25
CA ALA A 209 10.90 2.44 -12.17
C ALA A 209 10.11 3.51 -11.41
N TYR A 210 9.30 3.11 -10.41
CA TYR A 210 8.57 4.07 -9.59
C TYR A 210 9.49 4.95 -8.75
N ALA A 211 10.52 4.38 -8.13
CA ALA A 211 11.58 5.13 -7.43
C ALA A 211 12.23 6.18 -8.35
N LEU A 212 12.56 5.80 -9.58
CA LEU A 212 13.14 6.70 -10.56
C LEU A 212 12.20 7.85 -10.94
N GLU A 213 10.91 7.56 -11.19
CA GLU A 213 9.92 8.59 -11.53
C GLU A 213 9.63 9.54 -10.35
N LEU A 214 9.60 9.04 -9.12
CA LEU A 214 9.54 9.86 -7.90
C LEU A 214 10.75 10.81 -7.81
N ALA A 215 11.96 10.28 -7.99
CA ALA A 215 13.19 11.08 -7.96
C ALA A 215 13.20 12.16 -9.05
N LYS A 216 12.78 11.84 -10.28
CA LYS A 216 12.61 12.81 -11.38
C LYS A 216 11.59 13.90 -11.04
N ALA A 217 10.55 13.56 -10.29
CA ALA A 217 9.54 14.51 -9.82
C ALA A 217 10.01 15.38 -8.62
N GLY A 218 11.23 15.15 -8.12
CA GLY A 218 11.82 15.88 -6.98
C GLY A 218 11.39 15.35 -5.62
N VAL A 219 10.87 14.13 -5.54
CA VAL A 219 10.51 13.46 -4.28
C VAL A 219 11.76 12.77 -3.71
N PRO A 220 12.09 12.93 -2.42
CA PRO A 220 13.14 12.15 -1.78
C PRO A 220 12.80 10.66 -1.77
N VAL A 221 13.73 9.83 -2.25
CA VAL A 221 13.56 8.37 -2.33
C VAL A 221 14.78 7.68 -1.73
N GLU A 222 14.53 6.69 -0.89
CA GLU A 222 15.48 5.66 -0.50
C GLU A 222 15.01 4.34 -1.13
N LEU A 223 15.90 3.67 -1.86
CA LEU A 223 15.69 2.40 -2.57
C LEU A 223 16.72 1.38 -2.08
#